data_AF-A0A2R8MR71-F1
#
_entry.id   AF-A0A2R8MR71-F1
#
_cell.length_a   1.000
_cell.length_b   1.000
_cell.length_c   1.000
_cell.angle_alpha   90.00
_cell.angle_beta   90.00
_cell.angle_gamma   90.00
#
_symmetry.space_group_name_H-M   'P 1'
#
loop_
_entity.id
_entity.type
_entity.pdbx_description
1 polymer ?
#
loop_
_entity_poly.entity_id
_entity_poly.type
_entity_poly.pdbx_seq_one_letter_code
_entity_poly.pdbx_strand_id
1 'polypeptide(L)'
;MAGQQKCQKICRAGPREMQEPPKSIEEFLKFQNWDYWPKEIHFRDDDQWSYTLKKIKEDSSFVSIYTHLWENVPRIFEAVLIMESQLKECSLLLQNHSSKIFTWKSMISETSSYRKLERYGKFLKKYHKKKKIMTESVAQSEVQWWNLGSLQPLPPGFK
;
A
#
# COMPACT_ATOMS: atom_id res chain seq x y z
N MET A 1 -83.65 -43.44 -30.18
CA MET A 1 -82.30 -44.06 -30.14
C MET A 1 -81.49 -43.36 -29.06
N ALA A 2 -81.64 -43.78 -27.80
CA ALA A 2 -80.96 -43.18 -26.64
C ALA A 2 -79.73 -44.02 -26.29
N GLY A 3 -78.53 -43.45 -26.43
CA GLY A 3 -77.28 -44.09 -26.08
C GLY A 3 -77.02 -44.02 -24.58
N GLN A 4 -77.00 -45.17 -23.90
CA GLN A 4 -76.60 -45.29 -22.50
C GLN A 4 -75.07 -45.26 -22.37
N GLN A 5 -74.53 -44.21 -21.74
CA GLN A 5 -73.16 -44.19 -21.23
C GLN A 5 -73.06 -45.12 -20.00
N LYS A 6 -72.34 -46.23 -20.14
CA LYS A 6 -71.91 -47.04 -18.98
C LYS A 6 -70.71 -46.36 -18.33
N CYS A 7 -70.93 -45.68 -17.21
CA CYS A 7 -69.85 -45.26 -16.31
C CYS A 7 -69.12 -46.50 -15.77
N GLN A 8 -67.87 -46.69 -16.17
CA GLN A 8 -66.97 -47.65 -15.51
C GLN A 8 -66.69 -47.14 -14.09
N LYS A 9 -67.22 -47.84 -13.09
CA LYS A 9 -66.81 -47.66 -11.69
C LYS A 9 -65.33 -48.01 -11.58
N ILE A 10 -64.50 -47.00 -11.34
CA ILE A 10 -63.13 -47.22 -10.87
C ILE A 10 -63.27 -47.85 -9.48
N CYS A 11 -63.01 -49.15 -9.37
CA CYS A 11 -62.81 -49.80 -8.10
C CYS A 11 -61.58 -49.15 -7.45
N ARG A 12 -61.81 -48.22 -6.51
CA ARG A 12 -60.74 -47.77 -5.61
C ARG A 12 -60.27 -49.01 -4.86
N ALA A 13 -59.01 -49.37 -5.03
CA ALA A 13 -58.36 -50.31 -4.12
C ALA A 13 -58.57 -49.78 -2.70
N GLY A 14 -59.06 -50.64 -1.80
CA GLY A 14 -59.30 -50.28 -0.41
C GLY A 14 -58.04 -49.73 0.26
N PRO A 15 -58.17 -49.13 1.46
CA PRO A 15 -57.02 -48.68 2.22
C PRO A 15 -56.08 -49.87 2.38
N ARG A 16 -54.86 -49.79 1.81
CA ARG A 16 -53.81 -50.74 2.19
C ARG A 16 -53.63 -50.58 3.69
N GLU A 17 -53.77 -51.69 4.42
CA GLU A 17 -53.39 -51.74 5.84
C GLU A 17 -52.01 -51.07 5.97
N MET A 18 -51.91 -50.08 6.86
CA MET A 18 -50.65 -49.41 7.15
C MET A 18 -49.70 -50.47 7.73
N GLN A 19 -48.80 -50.99 6.91
CA GLN A 19 -47.70 -51.81 7.42
C GLN A 19 -46.91 -50.97 8.43
N GLU A 20 -46.40 -51.63 9.48
CA GLU A 20 -45.63 -50.99 10.53
C GLU A 20 -44.50 -50.11 9.92
N PRO A 21 -44.17 -48.97 10.55
CA PRO A 21 -43.08 -48.13 10.09
C PRO A 21 -41.79 -48.95 9.94
N PRO A 22 -41.03 -48.78 8.85
CA PRO A 22 -39.79 -49.52 8.64
C PRO A 22 -38.85 -49.32 9.82
N LYS A 23 -38.31 -50.40 10.38
CA LYS A 23 -37.50 -50.36 11.61
C LYS A 23 -36.01 -50.22 11.31
N SER A 24 -35.59 -50.47 10.07
CA SER A 24 -34.23 -50.22 9.60
C SER A 24 -34.22 -49.50 8.25
N ILE A 25 -33.06 -48.91 7.91
CA ILE A 25 -32.88 -48.20 6.66
C ILE A 25 -32.95 -49.15 5.45
N GLU A 26 -32.51 -50.39 5.60
CA GLU A 26 -32.61 -51.43 4.57
C GLU A 26 -34.06 -51.80 4.29
N GLU A 27 -34.89 -51.95 5.32
CA GLU A 27 -36.33 -52.17 5.15
C GLU A 27 -36.99 -50.98 4.45
N PHE A 28 -36.64 -49.75 4.87
CA PHE A 28 -37.16 -48.53 4.27
C PHE A 28 -36.82 -48.44 2.78
N LEU A 29 -35.57 -48.70 2.40
CA LEU A 29 -35.12 -48.67 1.00
C LEU A 29 -35.80 -49.77 0.17
N LYS A 30 -35.98 -50.96 0.75
CA LYS A 30 -36.73 -52.06 0.12
C LYS A 30 -38.19 -51.71 -0.10
N PHE A 31 -38.84 -51.04 0.85
CA PHE A 31 -40.21 -50.53 0.71
C PHE A 31 -40.35 -49.50 -0.41
N GLN A 32 -39.32 -48.71 -0.67
CA GLN A 32 -39.27 -47.79 -1.81
C GLN A 32 -38.90 -48.48 -3.14
N ASN A 33 -38.72 -49.81 -3.16
CA ASN A 33 -38.16 -50.59 -4.27
C ASN A 33 -36.78 -50.08 -4.73
N TRP A 34 -35.98 -49.53 -3.82
CA TRP A 34 -34.66 -48.96 -4.09
C TRP A 34 -33.51 -49.93 -3.81
N ASP A 35 -33.79 -51.24 -3.73
CA ASP A 35 -32.76 -52.28 -3.59
C ASP A 35 -31.73 -52.24 -4.75
N TYR A 36 -32.13 -51.69 -5.90
CA TYR A 36 -31.30 -51.50 -7.09
C TYR A 36 -30.70 -50.09 -7.21
N TRP A 37 -30.73 -49.28 -6.14
CA TRP A 37 -30.12 -47.95 -6.19
C TRP A 37 -28.64 -48.07 -6.59
N PRO A 38 -28.15 -47.25 -7.54
CA PRO A 38 -26.76 -47.32 -7.96
C PRO A 38 -25.84 -47.06 -6.76
N LYS A 39 -25.17 -48.11 -6.30
CA LYS A 39 -24.18 -48.00 -5.22
C LYS A 39 -22.92 -47.29 -5.71
N GLU A 40 -22.63 -47.44 -7.00
CA GLU A 40 -21.49 -46.83 -7.68
C GLU A 40 -22.02 -46.01 -8.86
N ILE A 41 -21.89 -44.69 -8.74
CA ILE A 41 -22.17 -43.74 -9.81
C ILE A 41 -20.82 -43.50 -10.49
N HIS A 42 -20.62 -44.10 -11.66
CA HIS A 42 -19.47 -43.79 -12.50
C HIS A 42 -19.73 -42.47 -13.21
N PHE A 43 -18.98 -41.43 -12.83
CA PHE A 43 -19.03 -40.17 -13.56
C PHE A 43 -18.20 -40.33 -14.83
N ARG A 44 -18.76 -39.90 -15.97
CA ARG A 44 -18.12 -40.02 -17.29
C ARG A 44 -16.76 -39.29 -17.36
N ASP A 45 -16.55 -38.30 -16.50
CA ASP A 45 -15.37 -37.43 -16.46
C ASP A 45 -14.56 -37.60 -15.15
N ASP A 46 -14.42 -38.83 -14.64
CA ASP A 46 -13.70 -39.12 -13.39
C ASP A 46 -12.25 -38.56 -13.35
N ASP A 47 -11.56 -38.52 -14.49
CA ASP A 47 -10.22 -37.94 -14.62
C ASP A 47 -10.21 -36.42 -14.44
N GLN A 48 -11.25 -35.72 -14.93
CA GLN A 48 -11.39 -34.28 -14.76
C GLN A 48 -11.79 -33.91 -13.33
N TRP A 49 -12.66 -34.72 -12.72
CA TRP A 49 -13.06 -34.56 -11.33
C TRP A 49 -11.89 -34.79 -10.38
N SER A 50 -11.11 -35.85 -10.60
CA SER A 50 -9.92 -36.13 -9.78
C SER A 50 -8.85 -35.05 -9.92
N TYR A 51 -8.61 -34.53 -11.13
CA TYR A 51 -7.73 -33.37 -11.36
C TYR A 51 -8.21 -32.13 -10.60
N THR A 52 -9.50 -31.80 -10.72
CA THR A 52 -10.10 -30.64 -10.05
C THR A 52 -10.01 -30.76 -8.54
N LEU A 53 -10.25 -31.96 -8.00
CA LEU A 53 -10.20 -32.24 -6.57
C LEU A 53 -8.77 -32.17 -6.03
N LYS A 54 -7.79 -32.66 -6.80
CA LYS A 54 -6.37 -32.51 -6.49
C LYS A 54 -5.95 -31.04 -6.51
N LYS A 55 -6.37 -30.28 -7.52
CA LYS A 55 -6.08 -28.85 -7.63
C LYS A 55 -6.66 -28.07 -6.46
N ILE A 56 -7.93 -28.28 -6.12
CA ILE A 56 -8.56 -27.66 -4.96
C ILE A 56 -7.80 -28.02 -3.68
N LYS A 57 -7.37 -29.27 -3.52
CA LYS A 57 -6.58 -29.71 -2.35
C LYS A 57 -5.21 -29.02 -2.27
N GLU A 58 -4.55 -28.82 -3.41
CA GLU A 58 -3.27 -28.10 -3.49
C GLU A 58 -3.46 -26.60 -3.20
N ASP A 59 -4.47 -25.98 -3.81
CA ASP A 59 -4.80 -24.56 -3.63
C ASP A 59 -5.27 -24.25 -2.19
N SER A 60 -6.00 -25.18 -1.57
CA SER A 60 -6.44 -25.11 -0.17
C SER A 60 -5.43 -25.64 0.84
N SER A 61 -4.24 -26.05 0.39
CA SER A 61 -3.18 -26.44 1.31
C SER A 61 -2.77 -25.27 2.19
N PHE A 62 -2.40 -25.57 3.43
CA PHE A 62 -1.94 -24.55 4.38
C PHE A 62 -0.82 -23.68 3.80
N VAL A 63 0.13 -24.29 3.07
CA VAL A 63 1.26 -23.58 2.47
C VAL A 63 0.80 -22.62 1.37
N SER A 64 -0.11 -23.06 0.49
CA SER A 64 -0.69 -22.22 -0.56
C SER A 64 -1.45 -21.03 0.02
N ILE A 65 -2.32 -21.28 1.01
CA ILE A 65 -3.09 -20.22 1.68
C ILE A 65 -2.14 -19.25 2.40
N TYR A 66 -1.16 -19.77 3.14
CA TYR A 66 -0.21 -18.95 3.89
C TYR A 66 0.62 -18.06 2.98
N THR A 67 1.20 -18.62 1.91
CA THR A 67 2.01 -17.85 0.94
C THR A 67 1.18 -16.79 0.23
N HIS A 68 -0.03 -17.15 -0.22
CA HIS A 68 -0.93 -16.20 -0.85
C HIS A 68 -1.29 -15.03 0.08
N LEU A 69 -1.63 -15.31 1.34
CA LEU A 69 -1.90 -14.26 2.32
C LEU A 69 -0.65 -13.44 2.66
N TRP A 70 0.52 -14.08 2.75
CA TRP A 70 1.80 -13.44 3.04
C TRP A 70 2.19 -12.42 1.96
N GLU A 71 1.90 -12.72 0.70
CA GLU A 71 2.21 -11.88 -0.46
C GLU A 71 1.16 -10.78 -0.71
N ASN A 72 -0.12 -11.08 -0.52
CA ASN A 72 -1.20 -10.17 -0.93
C ASN A 72 -1.75 -9.30 0.20
N VAL A 73 -1.56 -9.66 1.47
CA VAL A 73 -2.07 -8.88 2.60
C VAL A 73 -0.99 -7.90 3.07
N PRO A 74 -1.21 -6.58 2.93
CA PRO A 74 -0.28 -5.58 3.44
C PRO A 74 -0.10 -5.76 4.95
N ARG A 75 1.14 -5.93 5.42
CA ARG A 75 1.35 -6.05 6.86
C ARG A 75 1.15 -4.70 7.50
N ILE A 76 0.30 -4.70 8.53
CA ILE A 76 0.26 -3.64 9.53
C ILE A 76 1.68 -3.35 10.04
N PHE A 77 2.50 -4.39 10.21
CA PHE A 77 3.88 -4.25 10.67
C PHE A 77 4.82 -3.59 9.65
N GLU A 78 4.57 -3.68 8.34
CA GLU A 78 5.39 -2.97 7.33
C GLU A 78 5.16 -1.47 7.40
N ALA A 79 3.89 -1.04 7.50
CA ALA A 79 3.56 0.37 7.69
C ALA A 79 4.17 0.91 9.01
N VAL A 80 4.10 0.12 10.09
CA VAL A 80 4.74 0.45 11.37
C VAL A 80 6.26 0.57 11.23
N LEU A 81 6.92 -0.39 10.58
CA LEU A 81 8.37 -0.35 10.33
C LEU A 81 8.78 0.88 9.51
N ILE A 82 8.03 1.22 8.47
CA ILE A 82 8.28 2.42 7.66
C ILE A 82 8.14 3.67 8.53
N MET A 83 7.06 3.79 9.29
CA MET A 83 6.84 4.93 10.19
C MET A 83 7.94 5.04 11.26
N GLU A 84 8.37 3.92 11.86
CA GLU A 84 9.46 3.89 12.83
C GLU A 84 10.79 4.37 12.22
N SER A 85 11.09 3.94 10.99
CA SER A 85 12.29 4.38 10.28
C SER A 85 12.27 5.89 10.01
N GLN A 86 11.14 6.43 9.55
CA GLN A 86 10.95 7.86 9.31
C GLN A 86 11.04 8.67 10.60
N LEU A 87 10.45 8.19 11.69
CA LEU A 87 10.51 8.83 13.00
C LEU A 87 11.95 8.91 13.52
N LYS A 88 12.74 7.86 13.29
CA LYS A 88 14.17 7.81 13.64
C LYS A 88 14.98 8.84 12.85
N GLU A 89 14.72 8.99 11.56
CA GLU A 89 15.34 10.01 10.72
C GLU A 89 14.99 11.43 11.21
N CYS A 90 13.72 11.68 11.52
CA CYS A 90 13.27 12.97 12.05
C CYS A 90 13.92 13.29 13.40
N SER A 91 14.03 12.28 14.28
CA SER A 91 14.71 12.42 15.58
C SER A 91 16.18 12.79 15.41
N LEU A 92 16.89 12.12 14.50
CA LEU A 92 18.29 12.44 14.19
C LEU A 92 18.45 13.87 13.67
N LEU A 93 17.56 14.31 12.77
CA LEU A 93 17.56 15.67 12.24
C LEU A 93 17.31 16.67 13.37
N LEU A 94 16.28 16.47 14.19
CA LEU A 94 15.97 17.32 15.33
C LEU A 94 17.15 17.41 16.31
N GLN A 95 17.79 16.28 16.61
CA GLN A 95 18.96 16.24 17.47
C GLN A 95 20.10 17.07 16.89
N ASN A 96 20.41 16.89 15.60
CA ASN A 96 21.46 17.65 14.91
C ASN A 96 21.19 19.16 14.92
N HIS A 97 19.94 19.57 14.70
CA HIS A 97 19.54 20.97 14.76
C HIS A 97 19.61 21.53 16.19
N SER A 98 19.11 20.78 17.17
CA SER A 98 19.15 21.15 18.59
C SER A 98 20.59 21.34 19.08
N SER A 99 21.51 20.42 18.72
CA SER A 99 22.93 20.57 19.06
C SER A 99 23.53 21.84 18.46
N LYS A 100 23.22 22.18 17.20
CA LYS A 100 23.69 23.44 16.59
C LYS A 100 23.15 24.66 17.35
N ILE A 101 21.85 24.70 17.63
CA ILE A 101 21.21 25.79 18.38
C ILE A 101 21.85 25.93 19.76
N PHE A 102 22.09 24.83 20.46
CA PHE A 102 22.71 24.85 21.78
C PHE A 102 24.15 25.37 21.73
N THR A 103 24.93 24.96 20.72
CA THR A 103 26.28 25.51 20.51
C THR A 103 26.24 27.02 20.26
N TRP A 104 25.28 27.51 19.48
CA TRP A 104 25.10 28.95 19.25
C TRP A 104 24.69 29.69 20.53
N LYS A 105 23.73 29.15 21.27
CA LYS A 105 23.28 29.73 22.54
C LYS A 105 24.42 29.83 23.54
N SER A 106 25.24 28.78 23.64
CA SER A 106 26.45 28.78 24.47
C SER A 106 27.43 29.89 24.08
N MET A 107 27.72 30.06 22.77
CA MET A 107 28.58 31.13 22.27
C MET A 107 28.04 32.53 22.58
N ILE A 108 26.71 32.72 22.49
CA ILE A 108 26.07 34.01 22.77
C ILE A 108 26.14 34.35 24.26
N SER A 109 25.90 33.36 25.13
CA SER A 109 25.89 33.51 26.59
C SER A 109 27.26 33.74 27.22
N GLU A 110 28.33 33.59 26.45
CA GLU A 110 29.69 33.69 26.98
C GLU A 110 30.04 35.11 27.43
N THR A 111 30.52 35.22 28.68
CA THR A 111 30.69 36.49 29.38
C THR A 111 32.01 37.20 29.02
N SER A 112 33.04 36.45 28.63
CA SER A 112 34.34 37.05 28.26
C SER A 112 34.34 37.51 26.79
N SER A 113 34.40 38.82 26.55
CA SER A 113 34.37 39.45 25.22
C SER A 113 35.46 38.93 24.27
N TYR A 114 36.66 38.66 24.79
CA TYR A 114 37.80 38.17 23.99
C TYR A 114 37.59 36.73 23.45
N ARG A 115 37.23 35.77 24.32
CA ARG A 115 36.98 34.37 23.87
C ARG A 115 35.78 34.29 22.93
N LYS A 116 34.79 35.15 23.13
CA LYS A 116 33.61 35.27 22.28
C LYS A 116 34.00 35.68 20.84
N LEU A 117 34.87 36.67 20.69
CA LEU A 117 35.40 37.12 19.39
C LEU A 117 36.23 36.02 18.70
N GLU A 118 37.11 35.34 19.45
CA GLU A 118 37.93 34.25 18.92
C GLU A 118 37.07 33.08 18.38
N ARG A 119 36.01 32.70 19.11
CA ARG A 119 35.07 31.64 18.70
C ARG A 119 34.25 32.02 17.47
N TYR A 120 33.76 33.27 17.39
CA TYR A 120 33.08 33.75 16.19
C TYR A 120 33.99 33.75 14.96
N GLY A 121 35.25 34.17 15.12
CA GLY A 121 36.24 34.10 14.04
C GLY A 121 36.46 32.67 13.52
N LYS A 122 36.57 31.68 14.42
CA LYS A 122 36.69 30.25 14.04
C LYS A 122 35.41 29.73 13.37
N PHE A 123 34.24 30.13 13.85
CA PHE A 123 32.95 29.74 13.28
C PHE A 123 32.76 30.28 11.86
N LEU A 124 33.04 31.56 11.63
CA LEU A 124 32.97 32.17 10.31
C LEU A 124 33.91 31.48 9.32
N LYS A 125 35.15 31.16 9.73
CA LYS A 125 36.09 30.40 8.90
C LYS A 125 35.58 29.01 8.50
N LYS A 126 34.82 28.32 9.38
CA LYS A 126 34.26 26.99 9.10
C LYS A 126 33.19 27.02 7.99
N TYR A 127 32.37 28.06 7.94
CA TYR A 127 31.25 28.16 7.00
C TYR A 127 31.53 29.07 5.80
N HIS A 128 32.64 29.82 5.81
CA HIS A 128 33.07 30.60 4.66
C HIS A 128 33.55 29.68 3.55
N LYS A 129 32.63 29.23 2.68
CA LYS A 129 33.00 28.78 1.34
C LYS A 129 33.57 29.99 0.61
N LYS A 130 34.78 29.88 0.09
CA LYS A 130 35.42 30.93 -0.71
C LYS A 130 34.63 31.07 -2.03
N LYS A 131 33.63 31.95 -2.07
CA LYS A 131 32.99 32.34 -3.33
C LYS A 131 33.98 33.25 -4.07
N LYS A 132 34.69 32.70 -5.05
CA LYS A 132 35.42 33.49 -6.04
C LYS A 132 34.35 34.09 -6.97
N ILE A 133 33.88 35.30 -6.66
CA ILE A 133 33.10 36.07 -7.64
C ILE A 133 34.10 36.50 -8.70
N MET A 134 33.98 35.93 -9.90
CA MET A 134 34.82 36.30 -11.05
C MET A 134 34.29 37.62 -11.59
N THR A 135 34.76 38.73 -11.02
CA THR A 135 34.50 40.08 -11.54
C THR A 135 35.51 40.37 -12.65
N GLU A 136 35.33 39.78 -13.84
CA GLU A 136 36.22 40.02 -14.98
C GLU A 136 35.53 40.81 -16.12
N SER A 137 34.30 41.28 -15.93
CA SER A 137 33.58 42.07 -16.95
C SER A 137 33.15 43.49 -16.53
N VAL A 138 33.32 43.89 -15.26
CA VAL A 138 32.92 45.25 -14.82
C VAL A 138 34.02 46.29 -15.07
N ALA A 139 35.28 45.86 -15.23
CA ALA A 139 36.40 46.78 -15.49
C ALA A 139 36.35 47.43 -16.89
N GLN A 140 35.60 46.88 -17.85
CA GLN A 140 35.47 47.45 -19.20
C GLN A 140 34.27 48.41 -19.34
N SER A 141 33.27 48.36 -18.46
CA SER A 141 32.11 49.25 -18.53
C SER A 141 32.28 50.56 -17.74
N GLU A 142 33.20 50.65 -16.78
CA GLU A 142 33.47 51.90 -16.06
C GLU A 142 34.20 52.93 -16.94
N VAL A 143 35.00 52.48 -17.91
CA VAL A 143 35.78 53.36 -18.81
C VAL A 143 34.88 54.18 -19.77
N GLN A 144 33.62 53.77 -19.94
CA GLN A 144 32.66 54.46 -20.82
C GLN A 144 31.90 55.60 -20.12
N TRP A 145 31.75 55.56 -18.78
CA TRP A 145 30.99 56.56 -18.03
C TRP A 145 31.78 57.85 -17.76
N TRP A 146 33.11 57.75 -17.58
CA TRP A 146 33.98 58.93 -17.42
C TRP A 146 34.03 59.81 -18.69
N ASN A 147 33.84 59.23 -19.87
CA ASN A 147 33.84 59.96 -21.14
C ASN A 147 32.52 60.71 -21.43
N LEU A 148 31.40 60.30 -20.82
CA LEU A 148 30.11 60.98 -20.97
C LEU A 148 29.93 62.17 -20.02
N GLY A 149 30.66 62.19 -18.89
CA GLY A 149 30.68 63.30 -17.95
C GLY A 149 31.61 64.46 -18.32
N SER A 150 32.41 64.33 -19.38
CA SER A 150 33.37 65.36 -19.84
C SER A 150 32.82 66.29 -20.93
N LEU A 151 31.53 66.21 -21.27
CA LEU A 151 30.89 67.21 -22.13
C LEU A 151 30.66 68.49 -21.31
N GLN A 152 31.66 69.37 -21.36
CA GLN A 152 31.65 70.71 -20.78
C GLN A 152 30.44 71.51 -21.32
N PRO A 153 29.63 72.19 -20.47
CA PRO A 153 28.57 73.07 -20.97
C PRO A 153 29.20 74.28 -21.69
N LEU A 154 28.71 74.57 -22.90
CA LEU A 154 29.14 75.74 -23.68
C LEU A 154 28.84 77.03 -22.88
N PRO A 155 29.76 78.00 -22.80
CA PRO A 155 29.51 79.24 -22.07
C PRO A 155 28.42 80.09 -22.75
N PRO A 156 27.58 80.82 -22.00
CA PRO A 156 26.58 81.71 -22.56
C PRO A 156 27.28 82.91 -23.24
N GLY A 157 27.30 82.92 -24.57
CA GLY A 157 27.70 84.09 -25.35
C GLY A 157 26.56 85.11 -25.38
N PHE A 158 26.84 86.31 -24.87
CA PHE A 158 26.00 87.49 -25.00
C PHE A 158 25.72 87.85 -26.47
N LYS A 159 24.43 87.86 -26.86
CA LYS A 159 23.71 88.95 -27.54
C LYS A 159 22.23 88.60 -27.67
#